data_AF-A0A6A6NEJ1-F1
#
_entry.id   AF-A0A6A6NEJ1-F1
#
_cell.length_a   1.000
_cell.length_b   1.000
_cell.length_c   1.000
_cell.angle_alpha   90.00
_cell.angle_beta   90.00
_cell.angle_gamma   90.00
#
_symmetry.space_group_name_H-M   'P 1'
#
loop_
_entity.id
_entity.type
_entity.pdbx_description
1 polymer ?
#
loop_
_entity_poly.entity_id
_entity_poly.type
_entity_poly.pdbx_seq_one_letter_code
_entity_poly.pdbx_strand_id
1 'polypeptide(L)'
;MEPLTYTPPGTFCGCVWPIQVKLCLGVVTCSFFTLVTELAEEIATSVAVNHSQVRIMGTNAASQQLEKSTVLINLVPLGVKFSDTTALSIYKKFWNRQVLIKASLFGTYKVLYVHYPGLPPSPPSPLSISTIDDEPYPGRDNNGRTDKPLGVDAPRRKKDSLGGSMMAVIILSSFTALVICMAVAWLFLLKCRNCVHQPLQVPQASVTSPAKPSGTAGPVIFGGIPSSSSMSFSSGAMTYAGSAKVFTLNDIERATNEFDSSRILGKGGFGVVYSGQLDDGRKVAVKVLKRDDQHGSREFLAEVEMLGRLHHRNLVKLTGFCTGISAA
;
A
#
# COMPACT_ATOMS: atom_id res chain seq x y z
N MET A 1 21.20 -16.49 8.15
CA MET A 1 21.94 -16.84 6.91
C MET A 1 22.09 -15.59 6.09
N GLU A 2 23.28 -15.33 5.56
CA GLU A 2 23.53 -14.13 4.77
C GLU A 2 22.96 -14.28 3.35
N PRO A 3 22.39 -13.23 2.72
CA PRO A 3 21.61 -13.39 1.50
C PRO A 3 22.51 -13.61 0.28
N LEU A 4 22.57 -14.85 -0.20
CA LEU A 4 23.23 -15.23 -1.44
C LEU A 4 22.24 -15.24 -2.61
N THR A 5 22.73 -14.98 -3.83
CA THR A 5 21.98 -15.15 -5.08
C THR A 5 22.81 -15.86 -6.14
N TYR A 6 22.16 -16.38 -7.19
CA TYR A 6 22.86 -17.04 -8.29
C TYR A 6 23.56 -16.05 -9.21
N THR A 7 24.67 -16.49 -9.81
CA THR A 7 25.43 -15.72 -10.80
C THR A 7 24.59 -15.33 -12.03
N PRO A 8 24.98 -14.25 -12.76
CA PRO A 8 24.30 -13.82 -13.98
C PRO A 8 24.37 -14.87 -15.10
N PRO A 9 23.39 -14.91 -16.02
CA PRO A 9 23.46 -15.75 -17.21
C PRO A 9 24.77 -15.52 -18.00
N GLY A 10 25.39 -16.59 -18.48
CA GLY A 10 26.64 -16.53 -19.25
C GLY A 10 27.93 -16.52 -18.42
N THR A 11 27.84 -16.76 -17.10
CA THR A 11 29.00 -16.88 -16.19
C THR A 11 29.03 -18.26 -15.51
N PHE A 12 30.08 -18.55 -14.73
CA PHE A 12 30.17 -19.80 -13.96
C PHE A 12 29.02 -19.92 -12.96
N CYS A 13 28.46 -21.12 -12.79
CA CYS A 13 27.41 -21.37 -11.81
C CYS A 13 27.97 -21.20 -10.39
N GLY A 14 27.32 -20.36 -9.58
CA GLY A 14 27.73 -20.15 -8.20
C GLY A 14 26.78 -19.23 -7.44
N CYS A 15 27.02 -19.16 -6.12
CA CYS A 15 26.36 -18.23 -5.23
C CYS A 15 27.25 -17.02 -5.00
N VAL A 16 26.69 -15.82 -5.16
CA VAL A 16 27.39 -14.54 -5.03
C VAL A 16 26.63 -13.61 -4.12
N TRP A 17 27.32 -12.58 -3.68
CA TRP A 17 26.81 -11.53 -2.82
C TRP A 17 26.23 -10.37 -3.63
N PRO A 18 24.90 -10.18 -3.64
CA PRO A 18 24.31 -9.04 -4.33
C PRO A 18 24.36 -7.78 -3.46
N ILE A 19 24.44 -6.62 -4.10
CA ILE A 19 24.04 -5.36 -3.46
C ILE A 19 22.51 -5.33 -3.48
N GLN A 20 21.90 -5.33 -2.31
CA GLN A 20 20.45 -5.27 -2.16
C GLN A 20 20.00 -3.82 -2.08
N VAL A 21 19.08 -3.43 -2.95
CA VAL A 21 18.52 -2.08 -2.99
C VAL A 21 17.01 -2.20 -2.87
N LYS A 22 16.42 -1.45 -1.94
CA LYS A 22 14.96 -1.36 -1.81
C LYS A 22 14.52 0.06 -2.12
N LEU A 23 13.67 0.20 -3.14
CA LEU A 23 13.14 1.47 -3.61
C LEU A 23 11.64 1.55 -3.36
N CYS A 24 11.14 2.74 -3.08
CA CYS A 24 9.71 3.07 -3.12
C CYS A 24 9.48 3.95 -4.35
N LEU A 25 8.67 3.48 -5.29
CA LEU A 25 8.35 4.14 -6.56
C LEU A 25 6.92 4.70 -6.51
N GLY A 26 6.69 5.79 -7.23
CA GLY A 26 5.38 6.44 -7.39
C GLY A 26 4.52 5.82 -8.48
N VAL A 27 4.55 4.50 -8.61
CA VAL A 27 3.75 3.73 -9.57
C VAL A 27 3.01 2.62 -8.83
N VAL A 28 1.79 2.31 -9.27
CA VAL A 28 0.98 1.20 -8.74
C VAL A 28 1.65 -0.14 -9.10
N THR A 29 1.54 -1.14 -8.23
CA THR A 29 2.27 -2.40 -8.33
C THR A 29 1.90 -3.21 -9.57
N CYS A 30 0.65 -3.16 -9.98
CA CYS A 30 0.14 -3.80 -11.20
C CYS A 30 0.79 -3.24 -12.48
N SER A 31 0.89 -1.91 -12.60
CA SER A 31 1.51 -1.22 -13.74
C SER A 31 3.02 -1.40 -13.75
N PHE A 32 3.63 -1.56 -12.56
CA PHE A 32 5.06 -1.79 -12.47
C PHE A 32 5.51 -3.09 -13.18
N PHE A 33 4.69 -4.15 -13.18
CA PHE A 33 5.07 -5.42 -13.80
C PHE A 33 5.39 -5.30 -15.30
N THR A 34 4.76 -4.36 -16.00
CA THR A 34 5.05 -4.10 -17.42
C THR A 34 6.27 -3.20 -17.63
N LEU A 35 6.84 -2.64 -16.55
CA LEU A 35 7.96 -1.69 -16.57
C LEU A 35 9.25 -2.26 -15.94
N VAL A 36 9.24 -3.57 -15.62
CA VAL A 36 10.35 -4.26 -14.94
C VAL A 36 11.65 -4.16 -15.74
N THR A 37 11.57 -4.36 -17.05
CA THR A 37 12.72 -4.34 -17.97
C THR A 37 13.29 -2.93 -18.08
N GLU A 38 12.42 -1.95 -18.22
CA GLU A 38 12.76 -0.53 -18.32
C GLU A 38 13.45 -0.05 -17.04
N LEU A 39 12.94 -0.43 -15.86
CA LEU A 39 13.60 -0.10 -14.60
C LEU A 39 15.00 -0.74 -14.52
N ALA A 40 15.10 -2.01 -14.90
CA ALA A 40 16.37 -2.73 -14.85
C ALA A 40 17.42 -2.07 -15.77
N GLU A 41 17.02 -1.63 -16.96
CA GLU A 41 17.88 -0.91 -17.91
C GLU A 41 18.32 0.47 -17.39
N GLU A 42 17.40 1.25 -16.82
CA GLU A 42 17.70 2.57 -16.26
C GLU A 42 18.67 2.48 -15.07
N ILE A 43 18.48 1.50 -14.20
CA ILE A 43 19.39 1.22 -13.09
C ILE A 43 20.75 0.76 -13.61
N ALA A 44 20.78 -0.21 -14.54
CA ALA A 44 22.00 -0.76 -15.12
C ALA A 44 22.89 0.35 -15.71
N THR A 45 22.27 1.21 -16.51
CA THR A 45 22.92 2.37 -17.15
C THR A 45 23.45 3.34 -16.10
N SER A 46 22.63 3.70 -15.10
CA SER A 46 23.01 4.67 -14.07
C SER A 46 24.16 4.20 -13.17
N VAL A 47 24.17 2.91 -12.81
CA VAL A 47 25.21 2.33 -11.94
C VAL A 47 26.39 1.75 -12.72
N ALA A 48 26.36 1.81 -14.06
CA ALA A 48 27.39 1.30 -14.97
C ALA A 48 27.66 -0.21 -14.81
N VAL A 49 26.59 -1.01 -14.81
CA VAL A 49 26.64 -2.48 -14.85
C VAL A 49 25.84 -3.01 -16.04
N ASN A 50 26.03 -4.26 -16.42
CA ASN A 50 25.24 -4.86 -17.50
C ASN A 50 23.78 -5.09 -17.06
N HIS A 51 22.84 -5.06 -18.01
CA HIS A 51 21.43 -5.36 -17.73
C HIS A 51 21.25 -6.74 -17.06
N SER A 52 22.03 -7.75 -17.45
CA SER A 52 22.00 -9.10 -16.86
C SER A 52 22.39 -9.14 -15.37
N GLN A 53 23.02 -8.08 -14.86
CA GLN A 53 23.42 -7.94 -13.47
C GLN A 53 22.34 -7.25 -12.60
N VAL A 54 21.26 -6.74 -13.19
CA VAL A 54 20.16 -6.13 -12.44
C VAL A 54 18.99 -7.10 -12.37
N ARG A 55 18.62 -7.54 -11.17
CA ARG A 55 17.49 -8.44 -10.95
C ARG A 55 16.44 -7.79 -10.07
N ILE A 56 15.25 -7.64 -10.61
CA ILE A 56 14.08 -7.24 -9.84
C ILE A 56 13.52 -8.48 -9.13
N MET A 57 13.66 -8.54 -7.81
CA MET A 57 13.33 -9.73 -7.00
C MET A 57 11.84 -9.81 -6.67
N GLY A 58 11.17 -8.66 -6.62
CA GLY A 58 9.74 -8.60 -6.35
C GLY A 58 9.28 -7.20 -6.02
N THR A 59 7.96 -7.04 -6.02
CA THR A 59 7.28 -5.79 -5.68
C THR A 59 6.17 -6.03 -4.69
N ASN A 60 5.96 -5.06 -3.81
CA ASN A 60 4.82 -5.05 -2.90
C ASN A 60 4.21 -3.65 -2.91
N ALA A 61 2.88 -3.57 -2.82
CA ALA A 61 2.22 -2.27 -2.69
C ALA A 61 2.60 -1.66 -1.33
N ALA A 62 2.97 -0.39 -1.31
CA ALA A 62 3.34 0.29 -0.08
C ALA A 62 2.13 0.29 0.87
N SER A 63 2.35 -0.11 2.11
CA SER A 63 1.34 -0.52 3.11
C SER A 63 0.19 0.46 3.36
N GLN A 64 0.26 1.71 2.89
CA GLN A 64 -0.76 2.74 3.12
C GLN A 64 -1.15 3.54 1.86
N GLN A 65 -0.52 3.30 0.70
CA GLN A 65 -0.78 4.05 -0.52
C GLN A 65 -0.79 3.10 -1.71
N LEU A 66 -1.99 2.78 -2.25
CA LEU A 66 -2.14 1.93 -3.45
C LEU A 66 -1.36 2.49 -4.65
N GLU A 67 -1.02 3.77 -4.64
CA GLU A 67 -0.30 4.46 -5.71
C GLU A 67 1.22 4.29 -5.68
N LYS A 68 1.76 3.56 -4.69
CA LYS A 68 3.20 3.37 -4.55
C LYS A 68 3.59 1.90 -4.46
N SER A 69 4.73 1.60 -5.06
CA SER A 69 5.29 0.24 -5.10
C SER A 69 6.65 0.21 -4.44
N THR A 70 6.83 -0.74 -3.53
CA THR A 70 8.13 -1.04 -2.95
C THR A 70 8.76 -2.17 -3.74
N VAL A 71 9.94 -1.93 -4.30
CA VAL A 71 10.65 -2.84 -5.20
C VAL A 71 11.96 -3.28 -4.54
N LEU A 72 12.21 -4.59 -4.51
CA LEU A 72 13.49 -5.16 -4.09
C LEU A 72 14.33 -5.50 -5.32
N ILE A 73 15.56 -5.01 -5.35
CA ILE A 73 16.49 -5.14 -6.48
C ILE A 73 17.78 -5.76 -5.96
N ASN A 74 18.27 -6.77 -6.67
CA ASN A 74 19.60 -7.33 -6.50
C ASN A 74 20.49 -6.89 -7.66
N LEU A 75 21.56 -6.17 -7.34
CA LEU A 75 22.68 -5.98 -8.27
C LEU A 75 23.66 -7.13 -8.06
N VAL A 76 23.95 -7.88 -9.12
CA VAL A 76 24.70 -9.14 -9.06
C VAL A 76 26.09 -8.95 -9.68
N PRO A 77 27.19 -9.31 -8.99
CA PRO A 77 28.53 -9.19 -9.55
C PRO A 77 28.77 -10.21 -10.69
N LEU A 78 29.68 -9.91 -11.61
CA LEU A 78 30.17 -10.89 -12.62
C LEU A 78 31.17 -11.89 -12.02
N GLY A 79 31.88 -11.48 -10.97
CA GLY A 79 32.75 -12.35 -10.17
C GLY A 79 32.10 -12.75 -8.85
N VAL A 80 32.90 -13.17 -7.87
CA VAL A 80 32.41 -13.61 -6.55
C VAL A 80 31.73 -12.48 -5.76
N LYS A 81 32.26 -11.26 -5.87
CA LYS A 81 31.79 -10.07 -5.14
C LYS A 81 32.06 -8.78 -5.92
N PHE A 82 31.35 -7.71 -5.59
CA PHE A 82 31.76 -6.36 -6.01
C PHE A 82 33.01 -5.94 -5.24
N SER A 83 33.89 -5.18 -5.89
CA SER A 83 34.98 -4.49 -5.19
C SER A 83 34.40 -3.44 -4.23
N ASP A 84 35.08 -3.19 -3.12
CA ASP A 84 34.59 -2.26 -2.10
C ASP A 84 34.42 -0.83 -2.66
N THR A 85 35.30 -0.42 -3.59
CA THR A 85 35.20 0.88 -4.28
C THR A 85 33.99 0.94 -5.20
N THR A 86 33.70 -0.13 -5.95
CA THR A 86 32.50 -0.24 -6.79
C THR A 86 31.23 -0.21 -5.94
N ALA A 87 31.18 -1.02 -4.88
CA ALA A 87 30.03 -1.10 -3.98
C ALA A 87 29.76 0.26 -3.32
N LEU A 88 30.80 0.97 -2.85
CA LEU A 88 30.68 2.30 -2.26
C LEU A 88 30.24 3.35 -3.29
N SER A 89 30.73 3.26 -4.53
CA SER A 89 30.30 4.15 -5.63
C SER A 89 28.81 3.98 -5.92
N ILE A 90 28.33 2.73 -6.03
CA ILE A 90 26.91 2.41 -6.23
C ILE A 90 26.07 2.94 -5.06
N TYR A 91 26.50 2.68 -3.82
CA TYR A 91 25.84 3.17 -2.60
C TYR A 91 25.65 4.69 -2.63
N LYS A 92 26.72 5.44 -2.94
CA LYS A 92 26.68 6.90 -3.05
C LYS A 92 25.75 7.35 -4.16
N LYS A 93 25.75 6.68 -5.32
CA LYS A 93 24.86 7.02 -6.43
C LYS A 93 23.39 6.95 -6.03
N PHE A 94 22.97 5.91 -5.30
CA PHE A 94 21.59 5.80 -4.82
C PHE A 94 21.23 6.89 -3.81
N TRP A 95 22.05 7.08 -2.77
CA TRP A 95 21.75 8.07 -1.72
C TRP A 95 21.84 9.53 -2.19
N ASN A 96 22.73 9.82 -3.13
CA ASN A 96 22.86 11.15 -3.74
C ASN A 96 21.88 11.38 -4.90
N ARG A 97 20.93 10.45 -5.13
CA ARG A 97 19.94 10.52 -6.23
C ARG A 97 20.54 10.66 -7.62
N GLN A 98 21.71 10.07 -7.84
CA GLN A 98 22.39 10.02 -9.14
C GLN A 98 21.95 8.83 -10.01
N VAL A 99 21.07 7.98 -9.49
CA VAL A 99 20.40 6.96 -10.29
C VAL A 99 19.22 7.60 -11.02
N LEU A 100 19.31 7.67 -12.33
CA LEU A 100 18.31 8.29 -13.19
C LEU A 100 17.22 7.26 -13.46
N ILE A 101 16.03 7.53 -12.92
CA ILE A 101 14.82 6.75 -13.16
C ILE A 101 13.79 7.70 -13.76
N LYS A 102 13.20 7.35 -14.90
CA LYS A 102 12.23 8.23 -15.59
C LYS A 102 11.00 8.47 -14.73
N ALA A 103 10.86 9.71 -14.26
CA ALA A 103 9.72 10.11 -13.44
C ALA A 103 8.37 9.98 -14.17
N SER A 104 8.36 10.02 -15.50
CA SER A 104 7.16 9.81 -16.32
C SER A 104 6.62 8.37 -16.24
N LEU A 105 7.48 7.38 -16.00
CA LEU A 105 7.10 5.96 -15.92
C LEU A 105 6.94 5.48 -14.48
N PHE A 106 7.84 5.92 -13.60
CA PHE A 106 7.95 5.37 -12.23
C PHE A 106 7.55 6.37 -11.14
N GLY A 107 7.19 7.60 -11.50
CA GLY A 107 6.96 8.68 -10.56
C GLY A 107 8.21 9.06 -9.77
N THR A 108 8.02 9.73 -8.64
CA THR A 108 9.15 10.04 -7.73
C THR A 108 9.59 8.79 -6.99
N TYR A 109 10.89 8.56 -6.91
CA TYR A 109 11.44 7.44 -6.15
C TYR A 109 12.10 7.88 -4.84
N LYS A 110 12.04 6.99 -3.85
CA LYS A 110 12.77 7.10 -2.58
C LYS A 110 13.57 5.83 -2.35
N VAL A 111 14.83 5.98 -1.94
CA VAL A 111 15.67 4.87 -1.49
C VAL A 111 15.28 4.55 -0.04
N LEU A 112 14.88 3.30 0.22
CA LEU A 112 14.56 2.84 1.57
C LEU A 112 15.82 2.30 2.25
N TYR A 113 16.57 1.46 1.54
CA TYR A 113 17.90 1.02 1.97
C TYR A 113 18.77 0.61 0.78
N VAL A 114 20.07 0.64 1.02
CA VAL A 114 21.09 -0.04 0.22
C VAL A 114 21.94 -0.87 1.18
N HIS A 115 22.01 -2.17 0.95
CA HIS A 115 22.69 -3.12 1.83
C HIS A 115 23.71 -3.96 1.05
N TYR A 116 24.93 -4.01 1.60
CA TYR A 116 26.02 -4.88 1.15
C TYR A 116 27.08 -4.93 2.26
N PRO A 117 27.76 -6.08 2.49
CA PRO A 117 28.80 -6.19 3.50
C PRO A 117 29.88 -5.11 3.35
N GLY A 118 30.24 -4.46 4.45
CA GLY A 118 31.27 -3.40 4.48
C GLY A 118 30.78 -1.99 4.08
N LEU A 119 29.51 -1.83 3.72
CA LEU A 119 28.90 -0.50 3.52
C LEU A 119 28.41 0.12 4.83
N PRO A 120 28.35 1.46 4.91
CA PRO A 120 27.73 2.14 6.05
C PRO A 120 26.23 1.81 6.16
N PRO A 121 25.65 1.88 7.37
CA PRO A 121 24.22 1.62 7.56
C PRO A 121 23.38 2.66 6.83
N SER A 122 22.25 2.22 6.29
CA SER A 122 21.28 3.12 5.64
C SER A 122 20.73 4.12 6.67
N PRO A 123 20.58 5.42 6.30
CA PRO A 123 19.96 6.42 7.17
C PRO A 123 18.58 5.97 7.66
N PRO A 124 18.19 6.32 8.91
CA PRO A 124 16.89 5.95 9.44
C PRO A 124 15.78 6.56 8.58
N SER A 125 14.93 5.70 8.01
CA SER A 125 13.76 6.12 7.26
C SER A 125 12.63 6.55 8.21
N PRO A 126 11.95 7.69 7.97
CA PRO A 126 10.84 8.17 8.80
C PRO A 126 9.54 7.34 8.68
N LEU A 127 9.55 6.25 7.90
CA LEU A 127 8.42 5.33 7.69
C LEU A 127 8.50 4.05 8.54
N SER A 128 9.33 4.02 9.57
CA SER A 128 9.44 2.88 10.49
C SER A 128 8.34 2.94 11.57
N ILE A 129 7.11 2.57 11.20
CA ILE A 129 6.11 2.08 12.15
C ILE A 129 5.75 0.64 11.76
N SER A 130 6.20 -0.28 12.62
CA SER A 130 5.96 -1.73 12.72
C SER A 130 6.01 -2.57 11.43
N THR A 131 7.15 -3.19 11.17
CA THR A 131 7.21 -4.51 10.53
C THR A 131 7.57 -5.51 11.63
N ILE A 132 6.56 -6.20 12.15
CA ILE A 132 6.74 -7.49 12.80
C ILE A 132 6.67 -8.52 11.69
N ASP A 133 7.72 -9.34 11.64
CA ASP A 133 7.87 -10.67 11.02
C ASP A 133 7.41 -10.90 9.57
N ASP A 134 8.42 -11.10 8.71
CA ASP A 134 8.40 -12.14 7.67
C ASP A 134 9.85 -12.62 7.46
N GLU A 135 10.31 -13.47 8.38
CA GLU A 135 11.49 -14.31 8.22
C GLU A 135 11.01 -15.72 7.81
N PRO A 136 11.45 -16.30 6.68
CA PRO A 136 11.01 -17.63 6.28
C PRO A 136 11.94 -18.71 6.86
N TYR A 137 11.33 -19.74 7.45
CA TYR A 137 11.77 -21.14 7.75
C TYR A 137 11.70 -21.53 9.25
N PRO A 138 10.72 -22.36 9.68
CA PRO A 138 10.77 -23.01 10.98
C PRO A 138 11.55 -24.33 10.89
N GLY A 139 12.77 -24.33 11.43
CA GLY A 139 13.50 -25.55 11.76
C GLY A 139 13.10 -26.03 13.15
N ARG A 140 12.37 -27.15 13.20
CA ARG A 140 12.05 -27.93 14.38
C ARG A 140 13.33 -28.50 15.01
N ASP A 141 13.53 -28.35 16.31
CA ASP A 141 13.93 -29.43 17.25
C ASP A 141 14.13 -28.93 18.70
N ASN A 142 13.84 -29.82 19.65
CA ASN A 142 13.68 -29.58 21.08
C ASN A 142 14.98 -29.75 21.91
N ASN A 143 15.04 -28.96 22.99
CA ASN A 143 15.70 -29.16 24.29
C ASN A 143 17.24 -29.21 24.41
N GLY A 144 17.79 -28.27 25.20
CA GLY A 144 19.14 -28.41 25.76
C GLY A 144 19.78 -27.15 26.34
N ARG A 145 19.44 -26.83 27.60
CA ARG A 145 20.31 -26.26 28.66
C ARG A 145 21.19 -25.03 28.35
N THR A 146 20.80 -23.93 29.02
CA THR A 146 21.60 -22.82 29.56
C THR A 146 23.12 -22.88 29.36
N ASP A 147 23.68 -21.85 28.71
CA ASP A 147 24.83 -21.07 29.20
C ASP A 147 24.90 -19.72 28.44
N LYS A 148 24.72 -18.61 29.17
CA LYS A 148 24.92 -17.24 28.67
C LYS A 148 26.39 -16.84 28.90
N PRO A 149 27.11 -16.24 27.94
CA PRO A 149 28.39 -15.63 28.26
C PRO A 149 28.21 -14.26 28.90
N LEU A 150 29.14 -13.96 29.82
CA LEU A 150 29.25 -12.75 30.63
C LEU A 150 29.13 -11.47 29.80
N GLY A 151 28.13 -10.65 30.14
CA GLY A 151 28.05 -9.26 29.70
C GLY A 151 28.90 -8.37 30.60
N VAL A 152 29.79 -7.60 29.97
CA VAL A 152 30.53 -6.48 30.58
C VAL A 152 29.53 -5.36 30.94
N ASP A 153 29.61 -4.89 32.18
CA ASP A 153 28.85 -3.75 32.69
C ASP A 153 29.14 -2.48 31.89
N ALA A 154 28.14 -1.97 31.18
CA ALA A 154 28.13 -0.62 30.62
C ALA A 154 27.17 0.26 31.44
N PRO A 155 27.59 1.47 31.87
CA PRO A 155 26.82 2.27 32.81
C PRO A 155 25.53 2.77 32.18
N ARG A 156 24.44 2.49 32.90
CA ARG A 156 23.07 2.92 32.64
C ARG A 156 22.99 4.45 32.65
N ARG A 157 22.91 5.08 31.46
CA ARG A 157 22.62 6.51 31.36
C ARG A 157 21.23 6.77 31.95
N LYS A 158 21.19 7.61 33.00
CA LYS A 158 19.96 8.19 33.55
C LYS A 158 19.18 8.87 32.41
N LYS A 159 17.88 8.59 32.36
CA LYS A 159 16.90 9.34 31.59
C LYS A 159 16.77 10.70 32.25
N ASP A 160 17.30 11.74 31.61
CA ASP A 160 17.08 13.11 32.05
C ASP A 160 15.58 13.40 32.02
N SER A 161 15.02 13.69 33.20
CA SER A 161 13.67 14.19 33.35
C SER A 161 13.59 15.56 32.68
N LEU A 162 12.86 15.65 31.57
CA LEU A 162 12.50 16.91 30.94
C LEU A 162 11.66 17.71 31.96
N GLY A 163 12.26 18.76 32.53
CA GLY A 163 11.72 19.48 33.68
C GLY A 163 10.31 20.01 33.45
N GLY A 164 9.48 19.97 34.50
CA GLY A 164 8.09 20.47 34.49
C GLY A 164 7.92 21.93 34.05
N SER A 165 9.03 22.68 33.96
CA SER A 165 9.07 24.01 33.35
C SER A 165 8.75 24.00 31.85
N MET A 166 9.21 23.02 31.07
CA MET A 166 8.91 22.97 29.62
C MET A 166 7.43 22.68 29.36
N MET A 167 6.80 21.87 30.21
CA MET A 167 5.36 21.59 30.12
C MET A 167 4.50 22.81 30.47
N ALA A 168 4.91 23.63 31.43
CA ALA A 168 4.19 24.86 31.80
C ALA A 168 4.23 25.92 30.68
N VAL A 169 5.35 26.02 29.95
CA VAL A 169 5.50 26.98 28.83
C VAL A 169 4.56 26.63 27.66
N ILE A 170 4.41 25.35 27.34
CA ILE A 170 3.53 24.90 26.25
C ILE A 170 2.06 25.19 26.58
N ILE A 171 1.64 24.94 27.84
CA ILE A 171 0.26 25.21 28.28
C ILE A 171 -0.02 26.71 28.27
N LEU A 172 0.90 27.53 28.80
CA LEU A 172 0.72 28.99 28.85
C LEU A 172 0.69 29.60 27.44
N SER A 173 1.54 29.12 26.53
CA SER A 173 1.57 29.58 25.13
C SER A 173 0.30 29.19 24.36
N SER A 174 -0.27 28.02 24.64
CA SER A 174 -1.51 27.60 23.99
C SER A 174 -2.70 28.42 24.47
N PHE A 175 -2.74 28.77 25.76
CA PHE A 175 -3.87 29.52 26.33
C PHE A 175 -3.88 30.97 25.84
N THR A 176 -2.72 31.62 25.74
CA THR A 176 -2.61 32.99 25.22
C THR A 176 -2.99 33.06 23.74
N ALA A 177 -2.56 32.10 22.92
CA ALA A 177 -2.94 32.04 21.51
C ALA A 177 -4.46 31.88 21.32
N LEU A 178 -5.11 31.03 22.12
CA LEU A 178 -6.57 30.83 22.06
C LEU A 178 -7.33 32.10 22.44
N VAL A 179 -6.92 32.81 23.50
CA VAL A 179 -7.58 34.06 23.90
C VAL A 179 -7.45 35.13 22.81
N ILE A 180 -6.27 35.24 22.16
CA ILE A 180 -6.06 36.16 21.04
C ILE A 180 -6.95 35.78 19.85
N CYS A 181 -7.02 34.49 19.48
CA CYS A 181 -7.88 34.03 18.40
C CYS A 181 -9.36 34.35 18.66
N MET A 182 -9.85 34.15 19.89
CA MET A 182 -11.23 34.45 20.26
C MET A 182 -11.51 35.97 20.24
N ALA A 183 -10.55 36.80 20.66
CA ALA A 183 -10.67 38.26 20.58
C ALA A 183 -10.71 38.75 19.12
N VAL A 184 -9.87 38.19 18.24
CA VAL A 184 -9.88 38.52 16.80
C VAL A 184 -11.19 38.07 16.16
N ALA A 185 -11.67 36.87 16.46
CA ALA A 185 -12.96 36.38 15.99
C ALA A 185 -14.11 37.29 16.46
N TRP A 186 -14.11 37.71 17.73
CA TRP A 186 -15.09 38.67 18.25
C TRP A 186 -15.00 40.00 17.50
N LEU A 187 -13.81 40.55 17.28
CA LEU A 187 -13.63 41.80 16.52
C LEU A 187 -14.14 41.68 15.08
N PHE A 188 -13.91 40.54 14.42
CA PHE A 188 -14.48 40.26 13.09
C PHE A 188 -16.01 40.20 13.15
N LEU A 189 -16.59 39.55 14.15
CA LEU A 189 -18.05 39.49 14.34
C LEU A 189 -18.65 40.87 14.66
N LEU A 190 -17.98 41.71 15.45
CA LEU A 190 -18.36 43.12 15.70
C LEU A 190 -18.29 43.95 14.42
N LYS A 191 -17.28 43.72 13.57
CA LYS A 191 -17.11 44.42 12.30
C LYS A 191 -18.15 43.99 11.26
N CYS A 192 -18.54 42.72 11.23
CA CYS A 192 -19.67 42.23 10.45
C CYS A 192 -21.02 42.77 10.96
N ARG A 193 -21.16 43.01 12.26
CA ARG A 193 -22.39 43.60 12.84
C ARG A 193 -22.54 45.09 12.52
N ASN A 194 -21.44 45.80 12.27
CA ASN A 194 -21.44 47.20 11.80
C ASN A 194 -21.69 47.36 10.29
N CYS A 195 -21.79 46.27 9.51
CA CYS A 195 -22.22 46.32 8.10
C CYS A 195 -23.75 46.18 7.92
N VAL A 196 -24.53 46.11 9.01
CA VAL A 196 -26.00 45.94 8.98
C VAL A 196 -26.76 47.15 9.55
N HIS A 197 -26.07 48.29 9.78
CA HIS A 197 -26.72 49.55 10.12
C HIS A 197 -26.21 50.70 9.24
N GLN A 198 -26.94 50.98 8.16
CA GLN A 198 -26.98 52.32 7.58
C GLN A 198 -28.45 52.73 7.32
N PRO A 199 -28.90 53.90 7.80
CA PRO A 199 -30.31 54.30 7.78
C PRO A 199 -30.71 55.13 6.54
N LEU A 200 -31.96 54.88 6.13
CA LEU A 200 -32.97 55.68 5.40
C LEU A 200 -32.58 57.04 4.77
N GLN A 201 -32.84 57.18 3.46
CA GLN A 201 -33.31 58.42 2.83
C GLN A 201 -34.49 58.13 1.88
N VAL A 202 -35.54 58.94 1.98
CA VAL A 202 -36.76 58.97 1.15
C VAL A 202 -36.72 60.24 0.28
N PRO A 203 -37.15 60.18 -0.99
CA PRO A 203 -38.26 61.05 -1.44
C PRO A 203 -39.44 60.28 -2.09
N GLN A 204 -40.55 61.00 -2.27
CA GLN A 204 -41.96 60.57 -2.28
C GLN A 204 -42.58 60.08 -3.61
N ALA A 205 -43.82 59.57 -3.45
CA ALA A 205 -44.98 59.47 -4.38
C ALA A 205 -45.08 58.16 -5.21
N SER A 206 -46.20 57.43 -5.33
CA SER A 206 -47.61 57.64 -5.00
C SER A 206 -48.44 56.33 -5.13
N VAL A 207 -49.28 56.04 -4.11
CA VAL A 207 -50.72 55.64 -4.15
C VAL A 207 -51.18 54.41 -4.98
N THR A 208 -51.60 53.33 -4.29
CA THR A 208 -52.98 52.73 -4.25
C THR A 208 -52.95 51.22 -3.97
N SER A 209 -53.71 50.75 -2.97
CA SER A 209 -54.26 49.37 -2.87
C SER A 209 -55.81 49.46 -2.96
N PRO A 210 -56.59 48.39 -3.21
CA PRO A 210 -56.99 47.50 -2.09
C PRO A 210 -57.44 46.03 -2.41
N ALA A 211 -57.30 45.19 -1.36
CA ALA A 211 -58.24 44.19 -0.80
C ALA A 211 -58.49 42.76 -1.39
N LYS A 212 -57.97 41.73 -0.66
CA LYS A 212 -58.64 40.73 0.26
C LYS A 212 -59.65 39.64 -0.30
N PRO A 213 -60.10 38.61 0.48
CA PRO A 213 -59.49 37.26 0.71
C PRO A 213 -60.46 36.03 0.62
N SER A 214 -59.94 34.80 0.81
CA SER A 214 -60.49 33.68 1.63
C SER A 214 -59.49 32.49 1.52
N GLY A 215 -59.15 31.63 2.48
CA GLY A 215 -59.70 31.21 3.77
C GLY A 215 -60.02 29.70 3.70
N THR A 216 -59.21 28.81 4.31
CA THR A 216 -59.60 27.54 5.00
C THR A 216 -58.36 26.71 5.41
N ALA A 217 -58.48 26.04 6.57
CA ALA A 217 -57.48 25.48 7.48
C ALA A 217 -56.76 24.17 7.06
N GLY A 218 -55.60 23.88 7.70
CA GLY A 218 -54.81 22.63 7.60
C GLY A 218 -55.25 21.52 8.58
N PRO A 219 -54.36 20.65 9.15
CA PRO A 219 -53.00 20.24 8.74
C PRO A 219 -52.71 18.71 8.87
N VAL A 220 -51.42 18.34 8.71
CA VAL A 220 -50.67 17.15 9.22
C VAL A 220 -50.53 15.91 8.31
N ILE A 221 -49.30 15.67 7.83
CA ILE A 221 -48.72 14.31 7.69
C ILE A 221 -47.29 14.34 8.28
N PHE A 222 -47.08 13.54 9.33
CA PHE A 222 -45.79 13.17 9.89
C PHE A 222 -45.75 11.63 9.95
N GLY A 223 -44.63 11.03 9.53
CA GLY A 223 -44.36 9.59 9.59
C GLY A 223 -44.03 9.02 8.20
N GLY A 224 -42.96 8.28 7.97
CA GLY A 224 -41.95 7.77 8.88
C GLY A 224 -40.73 7.25 8.11
N ILE A 225 -39.64 7.12 8.85
CA ILE A 225 -38.40 6.42 8.47
C ILE A 225 -38.71 4.92 8.36
N PRO A 226 -38.06 4.20 7.45
CA PRO A 226 -37.31 3.03 7.90
C PRO A 226 -35.87 3.06 7.40
N SER A 227 -34.98 3.03 8.38
CA SER A 227 -33.59 2.66 8.26
C SER A 227 -33.50 1.17 7.93
N SER A 228 -33.03 0.83 6.74
CA SER A 228 -32.32 -0.41 6.47
C SER A 228 -31.42 -0.15 5.28
N SER A 229 -30.22 0.33 5.57
CA SER A 229 -29.13 0.48 4.62
C SER A 229 -28.69 -0.90 4.11
N SER A 230 -29.42 -1.41 3.13
CA SER A 230 -28.87 -2.34 2.15
C SER A 230 -27.81 -1.56 1.37
N MET A 231 -26.53 -1.84 1.64
CA MET A 231 -25.45 -1.35 0.79
C MET A 231 -25.51 -2.12 -0.52
N SER A 232 -26.37 -1.68 -1.44
CA SER A 232 -26.33 -2.08 -2.82
C SER A 232 -25.04 -1.55 -3.43
N PHE A 233 -24.05 -2.42 -3.57
CA PHE A 233 -22.91 -2.21 -4.45
C PHE A 233 -23.41 -2.24 -5.91
N SER A 234 -24.10 -1.19 -6.33
CA SER A 234 -24.50 -1.00 -7.72
C SER A 234 -23.43 -0.21 -8.46
N SER A 235 -22.73 -0.93 -9.33
CA SER A 235 -22.52 -0.52 -10.72
C SER A 235 -21.67 0.72 -10.98
N GLY A 236 -20.54 0.82 -10.29
CA GLY A 236 -19.32 1.26 -10.97
C GLY A 236 -18.81 0.08 -11.78
N ALA A 237 -19.15 0.00 -13.07
CA ALA A 237 -18.65 -1.04 -13.95
C ALA A 237 -17.12 -1.14 -13.78
N MET A 238 -16.65 -2.25 -13.20
CA MET A 238 -15.25 -2.65 -13.27
C MET A 238 -14.92 -2.87 -14.74
N THR A 239 -14.47 -1.84 -15.43
CA THR A 239 -13.72 -1.95 -16.69
C THR A 239 -12.31 -2.52 -16.45
N TYR A 240 -12.17 -3.39 -15.45
CA TYR A 240 -10.91 -3.67 -14.79
C TYR A 240 -10.73 -5.16 -14.50
N ALA A 241 -10.51 -5.90 -15.56
CA ALA A 241 -9.61 -7.03 -15.66
C ALA A 241 -9.38 -7.22 -17.17
N GLY A 242 -8.29 -7.84 -17.60
CA GLY A 242 -8.15 -8.21 -19.01
C GLY A 242 -9.21 -9.23 -19.44
N SER A 243 -8.86 -10.22 -20.26
CA SER A 243 -9.79 -11.20 -20.81
C SER A 243 -10.52 -12.13 -19.79
N ALA A 244 -10.51 -11.83 -18.49
CA ALA A 244 -11.00 -12.67 -17.41
C ALA A 244 -12.52 -12.48 -17.19
N LYS A 245 -13.26 -13.59 -17.12
CA LYS A 245 -14.73 -13.59 -16.93
C LYS A 245 -15.11 -13.33 -15.47
N VAL A 246 -16.19 -12.59 -15.24
CA VAL A 246 -16.81 -12.50 -13.91
C VAL A 246 -17.76 -13.68 -13.73
N PHE A 247 -17.55 -14.47 -12.68
CA PHE A 247 -18.41 -15.60 -12.31
C PHE A 247 -19.27 -15.25 -11.10
N THR A 248 -20.48 -15.79 -11.06
CA THR A 248 -21.33 -15.74 -9.86
C THR A 248 -20.88 -16.77 -8.84
N LEU A 249 -21.27 -16.61 -7.57
CA LEU A 249 -20.95 -17.60 -6.54
C LEU A 249 -21.53 -18.97 -6.89
N ASN A 250 -22.77 -18.99 -7.39
CA ASN A 250 -23.47 -20.20 -7.82
C ASN A 250 -22.73 -20.94 -8.94
N ASP A 251 -22.09 -20.22 -9.88
CA ASP A 251 -21.26 -20.85 -10.91
C ASP A 251 -20.07 -21.61 -10.28
N ILE A 252 -19.45 -21.02 -9.26
CA ILE A 252 -18.29 -21.59 -8.57
C ILE A 252 -18.70 -22.74 -7.65
N GLU A 253 -19.81 -22.62 -6.94
CA GLU A 253 -20.38 -23.69 -6.11
C GLU A 253 -20.72 -24.91 -6.96
N ARG A 254 -21.42 -24.73 -8.08
CA ARG A 254 -21.70 -25.82 -9.02
C ARG A 254 -20.42 -26.44 -9.58
N ALA A 255 -19.44 -25.60 -9.96
CA ALA A 255 -18.19 -26.09 -10.51
C ALA A 255 -17.37 -26.91 -9.51
N THR A 256 -17.46 -26.60 -8.21
CA THR A 256 -16.67 -27.22 -7.14
C THR A 256 -17.44 -28.28 -6.34
N ASN A 257 -18.69 -28.58 -6.72
CA ASN A 257 -19.59 -29.43 -5.93
C ASN A 257 -19.76 -28.89 -4.50
N GLU A 258 -20.14 -27.62 -4.37
CA GLU A 258 -20.32 -26.94 -3.08
C GLU A 258 -19.04 -26.93 -2.22
N PHE A 259 -17.89 -26.67 -2.86
CA PHE A 259 -16.57 -26.69 -2.21
C PHE A 259 -16.24 -28.01 -1.50
N ASP A 260 -16.62 -29.14 -2.12
CA ASP A 260 -16.39 -30.48 -1.60
C ASP A 260 -14.92 -30.70 -1.21
N SER A 261 -14.72 -31.13 0.03
CA SER A 261 -13.39 -31.37 0.58
C SER A 261 -12.59 -32.45 -0.18
N SER A 262 -13.26 -33.40 -0.83
CA SER A 262 -12.63 -34.42 -1.66
C SER A 262 -11.98 -33.85 -2.93
N ARG A 263 -12.35 -32.62 -3.33
CA ARG A 263 -11.84 -31.93 -4.51
C ARG A 263 -10.70 -30.97 -4.21
N ILE A 264 -10.20 -30.94 -2.98
CA ILE A 264 -9.08 -30.07 -2.61
C ILE A 264 -7.80 -30.53 -3.33
N LEU A 265 -7.19 -29.62 -4.07
CA LEU A 265 -5.88 -29.78 -4.71
C LEU A 265 -4.74 -29.33 -3.79
N GLY A 266 -5.01 -28.40 -2.88
CA GLY A 266 -4.02 -27.92 -1.92
C GLY A 266 -4.58 -26.91 -0.91
N LYS A 267 -3.90 -26.79 0.24
CA LYS A 267 -4.17 -25.80 1.29
C LYS A 267 -2.87 -25.15 1.74
N GLY A 268 -2.90 -23.85 2.02
CA GLY A 268 -1.76 -23.10 2.55
C GLY A 268 -2.17 -21.74 3.11
N GLY A 269 -1.18 -20.90 3.44
CA GLY A 269 -1.42 -19.56 4.00
C GLY A 269 -2.28 -18.66 3.10
N PHE A 270 -2.21 -18.85 1.79
CA PHE A 270 -2.99 -18.09 0.79
C PHE A 270 -4.40 -18.61 0.57
N GLY A 271 -4.84 -19.64 1.32
CA GLY A 271 -6.18 -20.23 1.23
C GLY A 271 -6.21 -21.65 0.68
N VAL A 272 -7.33 -22.02 0.05
CA VAL A 272 -7.62 -23.39 -0.40
C VAL A 272 -7.85 -23.41 -1.90
N VAL A 273 -7.30 -24.42 -2.58
CA VAL A 273 -7.49 -24.65 -4.02
C VAL A 273 -8.33 -25.90 -4.21
N TYR A 274 -9.44 -25.77 -4.94
CA TYR A 274 -10.33 -26.87 -5.33
C TYR A 274 -10.20 -27.18 -6.81
N SER A 275 -10.38 -28.45 -7.18
CA SER A 275 -10.61 -28.89 -8.55
C SER A 275 -12.07 -28.66 -8.91
N GLY A 276 -12.32 -27.89 -9.97
CA GLY A 276 -13.66 -27.63 -10.47
C GLY A 276 -13.84 -27.98 -11.94
N GLN A 277 -15.09 -28.04 -12.39
CA GLN A 277 -15.46 -28.13 -13.79
C GLN A 277 -16.55 -27.11 -14.08
N LEU A 278 -16.28 -26.18 -15.00
CA LEU A 278 -17.27 -25.19 -15.44
C LEU A 278 -18.38 -25.87 -16.26
N ASP A 279 -19.51 -25.18 -16.42
CA ASP A 279 -20.67 -25.65 -17.21
C ASP A 279 -20.34 -26.01 -18.67
N ASP A 280 -19.30 -25.40 -19.22
CA ASP A 280 -18.80 -25.71 -20.57
C ASP A 280 -17.86 -26.92 -20.62
N GLY A 281 -17.73 -27.65 -19.51
CA GLY A 281 -16.91 -28.85 -19.37
C GLY A 281 -15.42 -28.59 -19.09
N ARG A 282 -14.96 -27.32 -19.10
CA ARG A 282 -13.56 -26.99 -18.83
C ARG A 282 -13.21 -27.26 -17.37
N LYS A 283 -12.12 -28.01 -17.16
CA LYS A 283 -11.54 -28.23 -15.83
C LYS A 283 -10.78 -26.98 -15.38
N VAL A 284 -10.98 -26.58 -14.13
CA VAL A 284 -10.39 -25.36 -13.54
C VAL A 284 -9.86 -25.64 -12.14
N ALA A 285 -8.91 -24.83 -11.70
CA ALA A 285 -8.52 -24.72 -10.29
C ALA A 285 -9.20 -23.49 -9.69
N VAL A 286 -9.99 -23.67 -8.63
CA VAL A 286 -10.69 -22.60 -7.92
C VAL A 286 -9.93 -22.31 -6.64
N LYS A 287 -9.21 -21.18 -6.60
CA LYS A 287 -8.51 -20.70 -5.42
C LYS A 287 -9.45 -19.80 -4.60
N VAL A 288 -9.78 -20.25 -3.39
CA VAL A 288 -10.50 -19.47 -2.38
C VAL A 288 -9.46 -18.85 -1.45
N LEU A 289 -9.30 -17.53 -1.52
CA LEU A 289 -8.37 -16.80 -0.66
C LEU A 289 -8.88 -16.75 0.77
N LYS A 290 -7.98 -16.95 1.74
CA LYS A 290 -8.29 -16.75 3.15
C LYS A 290 -8.55 -15.27 3.38
N ARG A 291 -9.70 -14.92 3.95
CA ARG A 291 -9.96 -13.56 4.44
C ARG A 291 -9.42 -13.47 5.86
N ASP A 292 -8.20 -12.97 6.00
CA ASP A 292 -7.84 -12.30 7.24
C ASP A 292 -8.23 -10.82 7.10
N ASP A 293 -9.02 -10.36 8.07
CA ASP A 293 -9.80 -9.13 8.02
C ASP A 293 -8.89 -7.90 8.04
N GLN A 294 -8.37 -7.55 6.86
CA GLN A 294 -7.93 -6.24 6.35
C GLN A 294 -7.08 -6.40 5.07
N HIS A 295 -6.42 -7.55 4.88
CA HIS A 295 -5.50 -7.77 3.74
C HIS A 295 -6.10 -8.63 2.61
N GLY A 296 -7.04 -9.54 2.91
CA GLY A 296 -7.54 -10.51 1.92
C GLY A 296 -8.21 -9.89 0.69
N SER A 297 -8.99 -8.81 0.86
CA SER A 297 -9.62 -8.11 -0.27
C SER A 297 -8.60 -7.42 -1.19
N ARG A 298 -7.50 -6.93 -0.60
CA ARG A 298 -6.41 -6.27 -1.35
C ARG A 298 -5.59 -7.30 -2.11
N GLU A 299 -5.28 -8.43 -1.48
CA GLU A 299 -4.59 -9.55 -2.13
C GLU A 299 -5.41 -10.13 -3.29
N PHE A 300 -6.71 -10.31 -3.08
CA PHE A 300 -7.64 -10.72 -4.13
C PHE A 300 -7.58 -9.79 -5.33
N LEU A 301 -7.75 -8.48 -5.09
CA LEU A 301 -7.76 -7.49 -6.17
C LEU A 301 -6.42 -7.45 -6.90
N ALA A 302 -5.31 -7.51 -6.16
CA ALA A 302 -3.98 -7.52 -6.74
C ALA A 302 -3.74 -8.77 -7.62
N GLU A 303 -4.15 -9.96 -7.17
CA GLU A 303 -4.01 -11.20 -7.95
C GLU A 303 -4.88 -11.20 -9.20
N VAL A 304 -6.14 -10.74 -9.09
CA VAL A 304 -7.06 -10.60 -10.24
C VAL A 304 -6.52 -9.60 -11.26
N GLU A 305 -6.03 -8.45 -10.80
CA GLU A 305 -5.48 -7.43 -11.70
C GLU A 305 -4.21 -7.91 -12.40
N MET A 306 -3.29 -8.52 -11.65
CA MET A 306 -2.01 -9.00 -12.17
C MET A 306 -2.21 -10.14 -13.17
N LEU A 307 -2.88 -11.23 -12.77
CA LEU A 307 -3.09 -12.38 -13.65
C LEU A 307 -4.07 -12.09 -14.78
N GLY A 308 -4.96 -11.10 -14.62
CA GLY A 308 -5.86 -10.66 -15.67
C GLY A 308 -5.13 -10.00 -16.86
N ARG A 309 -3.95 -9.42 -16.63
CA ARG A 309 -3.15 -8.70 -17.65
C ARG A 309 -1.99 -9.51 -18.20
N LEU A 310 -1.56 -10.56 -17.51
CA LEU A 310 -0.41 -11.36 -17.90
C LEU A 310 -0.84 -12.61 -18.66
N HIS A 311 -0.51 -12.66 -19.96
CA HIS A 311 -0.72 -13.84 -20.81
C HIS A 311 0.63 -14.34 -21.32
N HIS A 312 1.13 -15.42 -20.72
CA HIS A 312 2.38 -16.06 -21.15
C HIS A 312 2.29 -17.58 -21.01
N ARG A 313 2.95 -18.32 -21.91
CA ARG A 313 2.95 -19.81 -21.92
C ARG A 313 3.44 -20.47 -20.63
N ASN A 314 4.26 -19.76 -19.85
CA ASN A 314 4.83 -20.24 -18.58
C ASN A 314 4.14 -19.63 -17.34
N LEU A 315 3.04 -18.88 -17.52
CA LEU A 315 2.25 -18.32 -16.42
C LEU A 315 0.86 -18.94 -16.43
N VAL A 316 0.29 -19.12 -15.24
CA VAL A 316 -1.11 -19.57 -15.12
C VAL A 316 -2.04 -18.50 -15.68
N LYS A 317 -2.99 -18.93 -16.52
CA LYS A 317 -4.01 -18.04 -17.08
C LYS A 317 -5.17 -17.90 -16.10
N LEU A 318 -5.48 -16.67 -15.70
CA LEU A 318 -6.72 -16.39 -14.98
C LEU A 318 -7.91 -16.51 -15.95
N THR A 319 -8.77 -17.50 -15.71
CA THR A 319 -10.00 -17.68 -16.53
C THR A 319 -11.08 -16.70 -16.10
N GLY A 320 -11.15 -16.38 -14.81
CA GLY A 320 -12.11 -15.45 -14.25
C GLY A 320 -12.03 -15.38 -12.74
N PHE A 321 -12.91 -14.58 -12.15
CA PHE A 321 -12.95 -14.35 -10.71
C PHE A 321 -14.40 -14.20 -10.21
N CYS A 322 -14.59 -14.41 -8.91
CA CYS A 322 -15.87 -14.23 -8.22
C CYS A 322 -15.62 -13.46 -6.91
N THR A 323 -16.43 -12.45 -6.63
CA THR A 323 -16.37 -11.66 -5.39
C THR A 323 -17.41 -12.08 -4.36
N GLY A 324 -18.33 -12.97 -4.75
CA GLY A 324 -19.39 -13.49 -3.88
C GLY A 324 -18.81 -14.27 -2.69
N ILE A 325 -19.39 -14.04 -1.51
CA ILE A 325 -19.01 -14.70 -0.27
C ILE A 325 -19.89 -15.94 -0.15
N SER A 326 -19.33 -17.15 -0.14
CA SER A 326 -20.07 -18.29 0.38
C SER A 326 -20.15 -18.13 1.90
N ALA A 327 -21.38 -18.04 2.43
CA ALA A 327 -21.60 -18.10 3.86
C ALA A 327 -21.34 -19.55 4.29
N ALA A 328 -20.20 -19.77 4.93
CA ALA A 328 -19.91 -21.01 5.63
C ALA A 328 -20.71 -21.10 6.93
#